data_AF-A0A7C1T9G7-F1
#
_entry.id   AF-A0A7C1T9G7-F1
#
_cell.length_a   1.000
_cell.length_b   1.000
_cell.length_c   1.000
_cell.angle_alpha   90.00
_cell.angle_beta   90.00
_cell.angle_gamma   90.00
#
_symmetry.space_group_name_H-M   'P 1'
#
loop_
_entity.id
_entity.type
_entity.pdbx_description
1 polymer ?
#
loop_
_entity_poly.entity_id
_entity_poly.type
_entity_poly.pdbx_seq_one_letter_code
_entity_poly.pdbx_strand_id
1 'polypeptide(L)'
;MSATQTGFVRSTLLFLLIGTAILVGIIVATFGLVERTQTTFEYILQERNIRRMSADLMQKLTDAETGQRGFVITRNELFLQPYESAVGEIREEVDRLAAAVADRPIKAAQMDRLRERIRGKLAEMGQAINLVRSGEQAQAVEL
;
A
#
# COMPACT_ATOMS: atom_id res chain seq x y z
N MET A 1 56.01 7.29 52.86
CA MET A 1 55.77 6.88 51.45
C MET A 1 54.27 6.83 51.13
N SER A 2 53.53 7.93 51.34
CA SER A 2 52.05 7.97 51.25
C SER A 2 51.50 8.96 50.22
N ALA A 3 52.32 9.89 49.70
CA ALA A 3 51.88 10.91 48.73
C ALA A 3 51.76 10.39 47.29
N THR A 4 52.52 9.35 46.92
CA THR A 4 52.51 8.80 45.55
C THR A 4 51.28 7.91 45.30
N GLN A 5 50.74 7.25 46.34
CA GLN A 5 49.57 6.38 46.21
C GLN A 5 48.26 7.17 45.97
N THR A 6 48.09 8.34 46.59
CA THR A 6 46.89 9.15 46.42
C THR A 6 46.74 9.72 45.00
N GLY A 7 47.87 10.04 44.33
CA GLY A 7 47.87 10.50 42.94
C GLY A 7 47.50 9.39 41.95
N PHE A 8 48.04 8.19 42.16
CA PHE A 8 47.73 7.01 41.35
C PHE A 8 46.26 6.60 41.48
N VAL A 9 45.74 6.49 42.70
CA VAL A 9 44.33 6.13 42.95
C VAL A 9 43.38 7.18 42.38
N ARG A 10 43.70 8.48 42.49
CA ARG A 10 42.89 9.56 41.90
C ARG A 10 42.84 9.49 40.37
N SER A 11 43.97 9.20 39.73
CA SER A 11 44.04 9.04 38.27
C SER A 11 43.23 7.83 37.81
N THR A 12 43.38 6.68 38.49
CA THR A 12 42.58 5.48 38.21
C THR A 12 41.07 5.73 38.39
N LEU A 13 40.66 6.44 39.44
CA LEU A 13 39.26 6.80 39.66
C LEU A 13 38.72 7.74 38.57
N LEU A 14 39.52 8.70 38.11
CA LEU A 14 39.14 9.59 37.01
C LEU A 14 38.94 8.82 35.70
N PHE A 15 39.86 7.91 35.34
CA PHE A 15 39.70 7.08 34.14
C PHE A 15 38.48 6.16 34.24
N LEU A 16 38.20 5.60 35.41
CA LEU A 16 37.02 4.76 35.63
C LEU A 16 35.73 5.55 35.46
N LEU A 17 35.63 6.75 36.05
CA LEU A 17 34.47 7.62 35.89
C LEU A 17 34.25 8.06 34.44
N ILE A 18 35.32 8.39 33.71
CA ILE A 18 35.25 8.73 32.28
C ILE A 18 34.75 7.52 31.48
N GLY A 19 35.30 6.33 31.73
CA GLY A 19 34.86 5.10 31.07
C GLY A 19 33.38 4.79 31.33
N THR A 20 32.93 4.92 32.58
CA THR A 20 31.51 4.74 32.94
C THR A 20 30.62 5.78 32.27
N ALA A 21 31.03 7.06 32.23
CA ALA A 21 30.26 8.12 31.56
C ALA A 21 30.11 7.86 30.06
N ILE A 22 31.18 7.39 29.39
CA ILE A 22 31.14 7.00 27.98
C ILE A 22 30.18 5.83 27.77
N LEU A 23 30.24 4.78 28.61
CA LEU A 23 29.33 3.65 28.53
C LEU A 23 27.86 4.06 28.69
N VAL A 24 27.56 4.91 29.67
CA VAL A 24 26.19 5.44 29.88
C VAL A 24 25.74 6.26 28.67
N GLY A 25 26.63 7.10 28.10
CA GLY A 25 26.33 7.86 26.88
C GLY A 25 25.99 6.97 25.69
N ILE A 26 26.74 5.88 25.48
CA ILE A 26 26.47 4.90 24.40
C ILE A 26 25.12 4.22 24.63
N ILE A 27 24.80 3.84 25.86
CA ILE A 27 23.52 3.21 26.21
C ILE A 27 22.36 4.16 25.90
N VAL A 28 22.43 5.41 26.36
CA VAL A 28 21.38 6.43 26.12
C VAL A 28 21.22 6.73 24.62
N ALA A 29 22.34 6.87 23.89
CA ALA A 29 22.30 7.09 22.44
C ALA A 29 21.65 5.90 21.72
N THR A 30 21.92 4.67 22.17
CA THR A 30 21.32 3.44 21.62
C THR A 30 19.81 3.42 21.87
N PHE A 31 19.35 3.74 23.09
CA PHE A 31 17.92 3.85 23.39
C PHE A 31 17.22 4.91 22.52
N GLY A 32 17.83 6.09 22.34
CA GLY A 32 17.29 7.15 21.48
C GLY A 32 17.25 6.76 19.99
N LEU A 33 18.20 5.95 19.52
CA LEU A 33 18.23 5.45 18.15
C LEU A 33 17.15 4.38 17.91
N VAL A 34 16.88 3.53 18.90
CA VAL A 34 15.83 2.50 18.85
C VAL A 34 14.45 3.13 18.72
N GLU A 35 14.18 4.22 19.45
CA GLU A 35 12.90 4.93 19.39
C GLU A 35 12.65 5.59 18.02
N ARG A 36 13.70 6.10 17.36
CA ARG A 36 13.63 6.60 15.96
C ARG A 36 13.42 5.49 14.93
N THR A 37 13.79 4.25 15.26
CA THR A 37 13.70 3.11 14.34
C THR A 37 12.28 2.53 14.32
N GLN A 38 11.53 2.60 15.43
CA GLN A 38 10.16 2.09 15.49
C GLN A 38 9.16 2.89 14.65
N THR A 39 9.28 4.21 14.57
CA THR A 39 8.39 5.07 13.76
C THR A 39 8.56 4.89 12.24
N THR A 40 9.68 4.32 11.79
CA THR A 40 9.92 4.03 10.37
C THR A 40 9.26 2.72 9.92
N PHE A 41 9.09 1.76 10.85
CA PHE A 41 8.58 0.42 10.52
C PHE A 41 7.08 0.43 10.20
N GLU A 42 6.26 1.13 11.00
CA GLU A 42 4.82 1.26 10.77
C GLU A 42 4.49 2.00 9.46
N TYR A 43 5.28 3.02 9.12
CA TYR A 43 5.11 3.78 7.88
C TYR A 43 5.39 2.93 6.64
N ILE A 44 6.42 2.08 6.69
CA ILE A 44 6.78 1.15 5.59
C ILE A 44 5.73 0.04 5.44
N LEU A 45 5.20 -0.49 6.55
CA LEU A 45 4.20 -1.56 6.51
C LEU A 45 2.87 -1.09 5.91
N GLN A 46 2.39 0.10 6.26
CA GLN A 46 1.17 0.63 5.69
C GLN A 46 1.29 1.00 4.19
N GLU A 47 2.42 1.57 3.76
CA GLU A 47 2.66 1.84 2.33
C GLU A 47 2.72 0.54 1.50
N ARG A 48 3.26 -0.55 2.07
CA ARG A 48 3.20 -1.88 1.44
C ARG A 48 1.76 -2.39 1.33
N ASN A 49 0.93 -2.16 2.34
CA ASN A 49 -0.47 -2.58 2.31
C ASN A 49 -1.27 -1.83 1.23
N ILE A 50 -1.15 -0.51 1.16
CA ILE A 50 -1.81 0.32 0.13
C ILE A 50 -1.39 -0.13 -1.28
N ARG A 51 -0.10 -0.42 -1.48
CA ARG A 51 0.40 -0.91 -2.77
C ARG A 51 -0.20 -2.26 -3.14
N ARG A 52 -0.31 -3.19 -2.18
CA ARG A 52 -0.95 -4.49 -2.40
C ARG A 52 -2.42 -4.31 -2.78
N MET A 53 -3.18 -3.56 -2.00
CA MET A 53 -4.61 -3.28 -2.28
C MET A 53 -4.82 -2.64 -3.65
N SER A 54 -3.92 -1.73 -4.05
CA SER A 54 -3.97 -1.10 -5.38
C SER A 54 -3.68 -2.10 -6.51
N ALA A 55 -2.74 -3.03 -6.30
CA ALA A 55 -2.43 -4.08 -7.26
C ALA A 55 -3.58 -5.08 -7.38
N ASP A 56 -4.19 -5.48 -6.27
CA ASP A 56 -5.33 -6.40 -6.25
C ASP A 56 -6.55 -5.79 -6.95
N LEU A 57 -6.82 -4.49 -6.71
CA LEU A 57 -7.86 -3.75 -7.43
C LEU A 57 -7.60 -3.70 -8.95
N MET A 58 -6.35 -3.45 -9.35
CA MET A 58 -5.96 -3.44 -10.76
C MET A 58 -6.13 -4.82 -11.41
N GLN A 59 -5.78 -5.89 -10.70
CA GLN A 59 -5.96 -7.26 -11.16
C GLN A 59 -7.45 -7.56 -11.41
N LYS A 60 -8.32 -7.22 -10.46
CA LYS A 60 -9.78 -7.42 -10.62
C LYS A 60 -10.36 -6.66 -11.82
N LEU A 61 -9.92 -5.41 -12.03
CA LEU A 61 -10.30 -4.64 -13.22
C LEU A 61 -9.83 -5.32 -14.51
N THR A 62 -8.61 -5.86 -14.50
CA THR A 62 -8.03 -6.58 -15.64
C THR A 62 -8.77 -7.87 -15.94
N ASP A 63 -9.15 -8.63 -14.91
CA ASP A 63 -9.93 -9.87 -15.05
C ASP A 63 -11.32 -9.55 -15.62
N ALA A 64 -11.95 -8.47 -15.14
CA ALA A 64 -13.23 -8.00 -15.66
C ALA A 64 -13.15 -7.62 -17.14
N GLU A 65 -12.12 -6.85 -17.52
CA GLU A 65 -11.90 -6.44 -18.90
C GLU A 65 -11.55 -7.63 -19.80
N THR A 66 -10.76 -8.58 -19.31
CA THR A 66 -10.41 -9.80 -20.06
C THR A 66 -11.65 -10.64 -20.32
N GLY A 67 -12.50 -10.83 -19.32
CA GLY A 67 -13.77 -11.53 -19.47
C GLY A 67 -14.71 -10.84 -20.45
N GLN A 68 -14.87 -9.52 -20.31
CA GLN A 68 -15.68 -8.71 -21.22
C GLN A 68 -15.17 -8.82 -22.67
N ARG A 69 -13.86 -8.65 -22.92
CA ARG A 69 -13.28 -8.79 -24.27
C ARG A 69 -13.48 -10.19 -24.84
N GLY A 70 -13.30 -11.22 -24.03
CA GLY A 70 -13.55 -12.61 -24.43
C GLY A 70 -15.00 -12.81 -24.89
N PHE A 71 -15.96 -12.28 -24.14
CA PHE A 71 -17.37 -12.29 -24.53
C PHE A 71 -17.63 -11.48 -25.79
N VAL A 72 -17.08 -10.26 -25.90
CA VAL A 72 -17.32 -9.41 -27.07
C VAL A 72 -16.78 -10.02 -28.36
N ILE A 73 -15.66 -10.74 -28.30
CA ILE A 73 -15.07 -11.42 -29.45
C ILE A 73 -15.84 -12.70 -29.82
N THR A 74 -16.20 -13.51 -28.82
CA THR A 74 -16.67 -14.89 -29.05
C THR A 74 -18.18 -15.07 -28.92
N ARG A 75 -18.89 -14.13 -28.30
CA ARG A 75 -20.30 -14.23 -27.84
C ARG A 75 -20.56 -15.39 -26.87
N ASN A 76 -19.53 -15.99 -26.30
CA ASN A 76 -19.69 -17.08 -25.34
C ASN A 76 -19.82 -16.52 -23.92
N GLU A 77 -21.00 -16.68 -23.33
CA GLU A 77 -21.37 -16.21 -21.98
C GLU A 77 -20.42 -16.74 -20.89
N LEU A 78 -19.71 -17.86 -21.10
CA LEU A 78 -18.71 -18.35 -20.14
C LEU A 78 -17.59 -17.34 -19.88
N PHE A 79 -17.27 -16.49 -20.86
CA PHE A 79 -16.27 -15.43 -20.66
C PHE A 79 -16.76 -14.30 -19.77
N LEU A 80 -18.06 -14.20 -19.43
CA LEU A 80 -18.55 -13.18 -18.50
C LEU A 80 -18.36 -13.54 -17.03
N GLN A 81 -18.03 -14.79 -16.69
CA GLN A 81 -17.82 -15.18 -15.29
C GLN A 81 -16.78 -14.31 -14.54
N PRO A 82 -15.59 -14.00 -15.12
CA PRO A 82 -14.64 -13.09 -14.49
C PRO A 82 -15.17 -11.66 -14.34
N TYR A 83 -15.93 -11.16 -15.32
CA TYR A 83 -16.57 -9.83 -15.25
C TYR A 83 -17.59 -9.75 -14.11
N GLU A 84 -18.52 -10.70 -14.05
CA GLU A 84 -19.58 -10.71 -13.04
C GLU A 84 -19.02 -10.83 -11.63
N SER A 85 -18.00 -11.68 -11.44
CA SER A 85 -17.33 -11.85 -10.15
C SER A 85 -16.57 -10.58 -9.75
N ALA A 86 -15.82 -9.97 -10.67
CA ALA A 86 -15.00 -8.81 -10.37
C ALA A 86 -15.82 -7.53 -10.08
N VAL A 87 -16.95 -7.30 -10.75
CA VAL A 87 -17.74 -6.06 -10.58
C VAL A 87 -18.21 -5.87 -9.14
N GLY A 88 -18.64 -6.94 -8.47
CA GLY A 88 -19.03 -6.90 -7.06
C GLY A 88 -17.85 -6.55 -6.15
N GLU A 89 -16.72 -7.22 -6.36
CA GLU A 89 -15.53 -7.07 -5.53
C GLU A 89 -14.81 -5.73 -5.72
N ILE A 90 -14.81 -5.17 -6.93
CA ILE A 90 -14.15 -3.89 -7.25
C ILE A 90 -14.69 -2.75 -6.38
N ARG A 91 -16.01 -2.70 -6.18
CA ARG A 91 -16.61 -1.64 -5.35
C ARG A 91 -16.12 -1.71 -3.91
N GLU A 92 -16.12 -2.90 -3.33
CA GLU A 92 -15.66 -3.12 -1.97
C GLU A 92 -14.15 -2.80 -1.83
N GLU A 93 -13.32 -3.22 -2.78
CA GLU A 93 -11.88 -2.99 -2.75
C GLU A 93 -11.53 -1.50 -2.86
N VAL A 94 -12.29 -0.74 -3.65
CA VAL A 94 -12.14 0.73 -3.73
C VAL A 94 -12.46 1.40 -2.41
N ASP A 95 -13.51 0.96 -1.70
CA ASP A 95 -13.87 1.53 -0.41
C ASP A 95 -12.87 1.14 0.68
N ARG A 96 -12.36 -0.09 0.66
CA ARG A 96 -11.25 -0.51 1.54
C ARG A 96 -10.00 0.33 1.28
N LEU A 97 -9.64 0.56 0.01
CA LEU A 97 -8.49 1.38 -0.36
C LEU A 97 -8.67 2.84 0.10
N ALA A 98 -9.87 3.40 -0.05
CA ALA A 98 -10.19 4.75 0.41
C ALA A 98 -10.03 4.89 1.92
N ALA A 99 -10.49 3.90 2.70
CA ALA A 99 -10.29 3.89 4.15
C ALA A 99 -8.80 3.78 4.52
N ALA A 100 -8.02 2.96 3.82
CA ALA A 100 -6.59 2.77 4.07
C ALA A 100 -5.73 4.01 3.78
N VAL A 101 -6.23 4.95 2.97
CA VAL A 101 -5.52 6.21 2.62
C VAL A 101 -6.14 7.45 3.26
N ALA A 102 -7.15 7.31 4.13
CA ALA A 102 -7.91 8.44 4.68
C ALA A 102 -7.05 9.43 5.49
N ASP A 103 -5.99 8.94 6.13
CA ASP A 103 -5.01 9.73 6.88
C ASP A 103 -3.93 10.40 6.00
N ARG A 104 -3.93 10.11 4.69
CA ARG A 104 -2.94 10.60 3.71
C ARG A 104 -3.63 11.60 2.77
N PRO A 105 -3.59 12.91 3.04
CA PRO A 105 -4.40 13.90 2.31
C PRO A 105 -4.17 13.90 0.79
N ILE A 106 -2.92 13.70 0.33
CA ILE A 106 -2.58 13.63 -1.10
C ILE A 106 -3.24 12.41 -1.76
N LYS A 107 -3.25 11.24 -1.09
CA LYS A 107 -3.82 10.00 -1.65
C LYS A 107 -5.35 10.00 -1.52
N ALA A 108 -5.88 10.48 -0.39
CA ALA A 108 -7.32 10.66 -0.20
C ALA A 108 -7.93 11.55 -1.29
N ALA A 109 -7.28 12.66 -1.65
CA ALA A 109 -7.72 13.55 -2.73
C ALA A 109 -7.68 12.91 -4.14
N GLN A 110 -6.98 11.78 -4.32
CA GLN A 110 -6.97 11.03 -5.57
C GLN A 110 -8.11 10.00 -5.64
N MET A 111 -8.73 9.65 -4.51
CA MET A 111 -9.71 8.57 -4.47
C MET A 111 -11.01 8.87 -5.21
N ASP A 112 -11.46 10.13 -5.22
CA ASP A 112 -12.66 10.50 -5.97
C ASP A 112 -12.44 10.35 -7.48
N ARG A 113 -11.27 10.77 -7.96
CA ARG A 113 -10.88 10.57 -9.37
C ARG A 113 -10.75 9.09 -9.71
N LEU A 114 -10.18 8.27 -8.81
CA LEU A 114 -10.07 6.83 -9.04
C LEU A 114 -11.46 6.17 -9.12
N ARG A 115 -12.36 6.50 -8.19
CA ARG A 115 -13.76 6.03 -8.18
C ARG A 115 -14.49 6.39 -9.48
N GLU A 116 -14.33 7.62 -9.95
CA GLU A 116 -14.95 8.09 -11.19
C GLU A 116 -14.42 7.31 -12.40
N ARG A 117 -13.09 7.14 -12.52
CA ARG A 117 -12.47 6.38 -13.60
C ARG A 117 -12.92 4.92 -13.63
N ILE A 118 -12.96 4.28 -12.46
CA ILE A 118 -13.42 2.89 -12.33
C ILE A 118 -14.88 2.77 -12.73
N ARG A 119 -15.75 3.67 -12.23
CA ARG A 119 -17.18 3.67 -12.59
C ARG A 119 -17.38 3.85 -14.09
N GLY A 120 -16.64 4.77 -14.70
CA GLY A 120 -16.65 4.99 -16.15
C GLY A 120 -16.27 3.73 -16.91
N LYS A 121 -15.16 3.09 -16.54
CA LYS A 121 -14.69 1.85 -17.19
C LYS A 121 -15.68 0.69 -17.03
N LEU A 122 -16.26 0.51 -15.85
CA LEU A 122 -17.28 -0.52 -15.61
C LEU A 122 -18.55 -0.28 -16.45
N ALA A 123 -18.95 0.98 -16.62
CA ALA A 123 -20.10 1.36 -17.43
C ALA A 123 -19.86 1.11 -18.93
N GLU A 124 -18.69 1.49 -19.44
CA GLU A 124 -18.24 1.21 -20.81
C GLU A 124 -18.27 -0.30 -21.10
N MET A 125 -17.68 -1.12 -20.22
CA MET A 125 -17.70 -2.58 -20.35
C MET A 125 -19.13 -3.14 -20.34
N GLY A 126 -19.99 -2.65 -19.45
CA GLY A 126 -21.40 -3.05 -19.40
C GLY A 126 -22.16 -2.69 -20.69
N GLN A 127 -21.86 -1.53 -21.28
CA GLN A 127 -22.44 -1.10 -22.55
C GLN A 127 -22.00 -2.00 -23.70
N ALA A 128 -20.72 -2.33 -23.79
CA ALA A 128 -20.20 -3.25 -24.80
C ALA A 128 -20.84 -4.65 -24.69
N ILE A 129 -21.02 -5.18 -23.48
CA ILE A 129 -21.72 -6.45 -23.25
C ILE A 129 -23.18 -6.37 -23.75
N ASN A 130 -23.90 -5.29 -23.41
CA ASN A 130 -25.28 -5.12 -23.83
C ASN A 130 -25.43 -5.01 -25.35
N LEU A 131 -24.52 -4.32 -26.04
CA LEU A 131 -24.51 -4.23 -27.51
C LEU A 131 -24.29 -5.61 -28.15
N VAL A 132 -23.40 -6.43 -27.61
CA VAL A 132 -23.21 -7.80 -28.14
C VAL A 132 -24.45 -8.66 -27.89
N ARG A 133 -25.11 -8.52 -26.74
CA ARG A 133 -26.38 -9.20 -26.44
C ARG A 133 -27.54 -8.71 -27.33
N SER A 134 -27.56 -7.45 -27.77
CA SER A 134 -28.56 -6.92 -28.72
C SER A 134 -28.26 -7.30 -30.18
N GLY A 135 -27.13 -7.96 -30.45
CA GLY A 135 -26.70 -8.34 -31.80
C GLY A 135 -25.86 -7.30 -32.53
N GLU A 136 -25.58 -6.16 -31.91
CA GLU A 136 -24.83 -5.01 -32.45
C GLU A 136 -23.32 -5.11 -32.19
N GLN A 137 -22.74 -6.29 -32.39
CA GLN A 137 -21.34 -6.57 -32.03
C GLN A 137 -20.33 -5.61 -32.69
N ALA A 138 -20.59 -5.15 -33.91
CA ALA A 138 -19.71 -4.20 -34.59
C ALA A 138 -19.53 -2.89 -33.80
N GLN A 139 -20.61 -2.38 -33.19
CA GLN A 139 -20.56 -1.17 -32.36
C GLN A 139 -19.87 -1.43 -31.02
N ALA A 140 -19.97 -2.66 -30.48
CA ALA A 140 -19.34 -3.02 -29.21
C ALA A 140 -17.80 -3.06 -29.29
N VAL A 141 -17.23 -3.25 -30.48
CA VAL A 141 -15.77 -3.29 -30.69
C VAL A 141 -15.17 -1.88 -30.78
N GLU A 142 -15.99 -0.86 -31.03
CA GLU A 142 -15.56 0.54 -31.16
C GLU A 142 -15.59 1.32 -29.84
N LEU A 143 -16.16 0.74 -28.77
CA LEU A 143 -16.13 1.26 -27.40
C LEU A 143 -14.79 0.96 -26.71
#